data_AF-A0A353DVV7-F1
#
_entry.id   AF-A0A353DVV7-F1
#
_cell.length_a   1.000
_cell.length_b   1.000
_cell.length_c   1.000
_cell.angle_alpha   90.00
_cell.angle_beta   90.00
_cell.angle_gamma   90.00
#
_symmetry.space_group_name_H-M   'P 1'
#
loop_
_entity.id
_entity.type
_entity.pdbx_description
1 polymer ?
#
loop_
_entity_poly.entity_id
_entity_poly.type
_entity_poly.pdbx_seq_one_letter_code
_entity_poly.pdbx_strand_id
1 'polypeptide(L)'
;MLLMGIAPSLQAQDATHHSTPAPEIIELTDGSTLHGKAQALSASQGLEWQHPLARHPVTFDLSHLARLRLHTVGRIEASRQPDCRFEFNNGDLIYGNLLSLKSNAVEFQTWFGGTMRSDRQALKRIAFLKTGYKVLYEGPNNIDEWQLGAGQNGWSYHDGKLKIQSRGVIGRDFQLKDSVNLTFDMRWDRPYQLSITLFTDTFNRFDYRQGSYIFFLSPQFVSFQRVQPGTGVLTLGQSRIETLNGRSEARFSIRAHRESSRFIVYINDEPVGRFRDNRGFVAQGKGISFSSQLSASSFELSNLLVTQWDGSDEAEGEIEPTPENDILSLVNQDRPKGTVVAIEDESIEFLLRKERAIRVPVKRVKQIQFNSGKDIPSPPLAEPKTIRAHFAGGGSLSFDLISLDQDQLHGQSSTFGPMSFRSDSIRQIEFNLNHQALQKDEAADAIWNLQSKP
;
A
#
# COMPACT_ATOMS: atom_id res chain seq x y z
N MET A 1 -57.57 31.01 -3.57
CA MET A 1 -57.21 29.72 -4.20
C MET A 1 -55.70 29.69 -4.30
N LEU A 2 -55.04 29.09 -3.31
CA LEU A 2 -53.59 28.98 -3.20
C LEU A 2 -53.16 27.72 -3.97
N LEU A 3 -52.30 27.83 -4.97
CA LEU A 3 -51.66 26.67 -5.62
C LEU A 3 -50.19 26.63 -5.18
N MET A 4 -49.91 25.74 -4.23
CA MET A 4 -48.57 25.32 -3.84
C MET A 4 -47.95 24.54 -5.01
N GLY A 5 -46.83 25.05 -5.54
CA GLY A 5 -45.98 24.30 -6.46
C GLY A 5 -45.08 23.35 -5.67
N ILE A 6 -45.34 22.05 -5.77
CA ILE A 6 -44.48 20.99 -5.24
C ILE A 6 -43.27 20.87 -6.17
N ALA A 7 -42.08 21.19 -5.67
CA ALA A 7 -40.83 20.92 -6.37
C ALA A 7 -40.55 19.40 -6.33
N PRO A 8 -40.24 18.75 -7.46
CA PRO A 8 -39.86 17.35 -7.44
C PRO A 8 -38.48 17.20 -6.80
N SER A 9 -38.41 16.36 -5.77
CA SER A 9 -37.18 15.88 -5.16
C SER A 9 -36.31 15.18 -6.20
N LEU A 10 -35.15 15.74 -6.51
CA LEU A 10 -34.06 15.06 -7.22
C LEU A 10 -33.55 13.92 -6.32
N GLN A 11 -34.13 12.74 -6.48
CA GLN A 11 -33.48 11.50 -6.06
C GLN A 11 -32.15 11.40 -6.83
N ALA A 12 -31.05 11.29 -6.08
CA ALA A 12 -29.75 10.94 -6.63
C ALA A 12 -29.90 9.61 -7.38
N GLN A 13 -29.90 9.67 -8.71
CA GLN A 13 -29.76 8.50 -9.53
C GLN A 13 -28.33 7.99 -9.31
N ASP A 14 -28.22 6.76 -8.79
CA ASP A 14 -26.99 5.98 -8.83
C ASP A 14 -26.55 5.90 -10.30
N ALA A 15 -25.56 6.72 -10.66
CA ALA A 15 -24.91 6.63 -11.95
C ALA A 15 -24.08 5.34 -11.96
N THR A 16 -24.69 4.25 -12.40
CA THR A 16 -23.98 3.05 -12.85
C THR A 16 -23.22 3.42 -14.12
N HIS A 17 -22.07 4.06 -13.96
CA HIS A 17 -21.10 4.20 -15.04
C HIS A 17 -20.63 2.79 -15.42
N HIS A 18 -21.13 2.28 -16.54
CA HIS A 18 -20.53 1.14 -17.23
C HIS A 18 -19.17 1.59 -17.77
N SER A 19 -18.14 1.53 -16.91
CA SER A 19 -16.75 1.65 -17.35
C SER A 19 -16.43 0.45 -18.23
N THR A 20 -15.98 0.68 -19.47
CA THR A 20 -15.36 -0.37 -20.28
C THR A 20 -14.28 -1.05 -19.43
N PRO A 21 -14.29 -2.39 -19.30
CA PRO A 21 -13.28 -3.13 -18.54
C PRO A 21 -11.86 -2.67 -18.87
N ALA A 22 -11.08 -2.30 -17.85
CA ALA A 22 -9.66 -2.05 -18.06
C ALA A 22 -8.99 -3.34 -18.58
N PRO A 23 -8.20 -3.27 -19.67
CA PRO A 23 -7.54 -4.44 -20.23
C PRO A 23 -6.49 -5.00 -19.27
N GLU A 24 -6.26 -6.31 -19.35
CA GLU A 24 -5.13 -6.96 -18.71
C GLU A 24 -3.84 -6.55 -19.41
N ILE A 25 -2.78 -6.44 -18.61
CA ILE A 25 -1.49 -5.91 -19.08
C ILE A 25 -0.38 -6.74 -18.48
N ILE A 26 0.54 -7.16 -19.32
CA ILE A 26 1.83 -7.68 -18.89
C ILE A 26 2.88 -6.58 -18.99
N GLU A 27 3.78 -6.57 -18.02
CA GLU A 27 5.02 -5.83 -18.06
C GLU A 27 6.17 -6.83 -18.02
N LEU A 28 7.14 -6.66 -18.92
CA LEU A 28 8.32 -7.51 -19.03
C LEU A 28 9.48 -6.93 -18.20
N THR A 29 10.50 -7.74 -17.94
CA THR A 29 11.68 -7.33 -17.15
C THR A 29 12.51 -6.24 -17.82
N ASP A 30 12.34 -6.00 -19.13
CA ASP A 30 12.92 -4.87 -19.86
C ASP A 30 12.09 -3.57 -19.80
N GLY A 31 10.94 -3.60 -19.13
CA GLY A 31 10.00 -2.47 -19.00
C GLY A 31 8.99 -2.33 -20.14
N SER A 32 9.01 -3.22 -21.14
CA SER A 32 7.99 -3.28 -22.19
C SER A 32 6.63 -3.70 -21.64
N THR A 33 5.55 -3.13 -22.17
CA THR A 33 4.17 -3.47 -21.76
C THR A 33 3.33 -3.94 -22.93
N LEU A 34 2.51 -4.98 -22.73
CA LEU A 34 1.60 -5.48 -23.76
C LEU A 34 0.19 -5.65 -23.20
N HIS A 35 -0.81 -5.28 -24.01
CA HIS A 35 -2.23 -5.43 -23.69
C HIS A 35 -2.75 -6.74 -24.27
N GLY A 36 -3.74 -7.35 -23.62
CA GLY A 36 -4.26 -8.62 -24.07
C GLY A 36 -5.08 -9.30 -22.98
N LYS A 37 -5.04 -10.62 -22.99
CA LYS A 37 -5.70 -11.47 -22.01
C LYS A 37 -4.82 -12.68 -21.70
N ALA A 38 -4.69 -13.00 -20.42
CA ALA A 38 -4.15 -14.28 -19.99
C ALA A 38 -5.15 -15.38 -20.35
N GLN A 39 -4.72 -16.37 -21.15
CA GLN A 39 -5.52 -17.57 -21.42
C GLN A 39 -5.20 -18.68 -20.42
N ALA A 40 -3.92 -18.83 -20.08
CA ALA A 40 -3.43 -19.73 -19.07
C ALA A 40 -2.14 -19.18 -18.49
N LEU A 41 -1.86 -19.48 -17.22
CA LEU A 41 -0.57 -19.23 -16.59
C LEU A 41 -0.20 -20.47 -15.78
N SER A 42 1.01 -21.00 -15.91
CA SER A 42 1.49 -22.10 -15.08
C SER A 42 3.00 -22.05 -14.87
N ALA A 43 3.47 -22.70 -13.81
CA ALA A 43 4.91 -22.76 -13.54
C ALA A 43 5.70 -23.53 -14.61
N SER A 44 5.08 -24.49 -15.29
CA SER A 44 5.76 -25.33 -16.28
C SER A 44 5.67 -24.80 -17.71
N GLN A 45 4.62 -24.06 -18.05
CA GLN A 45 4.37 -23.59 -19.42
C GLN A 45 4.48 -22.07 -19.57
N GLY A 46 4.61 -21.32 -18.48
CA GLY A 46 4.65 -19.86 -18.51
C GLY A 46 3.26 -19.25 -18.70
N LEU A 47 3.22 -18.03 -19.25
CA LEU A 47 2.00 -17.29 -19.53
C LEU A 47 1.60 -17.43 -21.00
N GLU A 48 0.45 -18.04 -21.27
CA GLU A 48 -0.19 -18.02 -22.59
C GLU A 48 -1.01 -16.74 -22.73
N TRP A 49 -0.58 -15.87 -23.65
CA TRP A 49 -1.09 -14.51 -23.81
C TRP A 49 -1.74 -14.30 -25.17
N GLN A 50 -2.99 -13.86 -25.17
CA GLN A 50 -3.69 -13.48 -26.40
C GLN A 50 -3.67 -11.96 -26.59
N HIS A 51 -2.82 -11.50 -27.50
CA HIS A 51 -2.85 -10.11 -27.96
C HIS A 51 -3.95 -9.91 -29.02
N PRO A 52 -4.71 -8.79 -29.05
CA PRO A 52 -5.81 -8.60 -30.00
C PRO A 52 -5.39 -8.63 -31.48
N LEU A 53 -4.14 -8.29 -31.78
CA LEU A 53 -3.57 -8.30 -33.13
C LEU A 53 -2.88 -9.64 -33.51
N ALA A 54 -2.76 -10.59 -32.58
CA ALA A 54 -2.09 -11.86 -32.84
C ALA A 54 -3.10 -12.92 -33.32
N ARG A 55 -2.72 -13.69 -34.35
CA ARG A 55 -3.55 -14.81 -34.88
C ARG A 55 -3.61 -16.01 -33.94
N HIS A 56 -2.56 -16.20 -33.15
CA HIS A 56 -2.44 -17.26 -32.16
C HIS A 56 -1.87 -16.67 -30.85
N PRO A 57 -2.13 -17.31 -29.70
CA PRO A 57 -1.53 -16.91 -28.44
C PRO A 57 0.01 -16.98 -28.50
N VAL A 58 0.65 -16.13 -27.70
CA VAL A 58 2.11 -16.11 -27.51
C VAL A 58 2.40 -16.59 -26.10
N THR A 59 3.35 -17.52 -25.97
CA THR A 59 3.79 -18.01 -24.66
C THR A 59 5.00 -17.22 -24.18
N PHE A 60 4.91 -16.63 -22.99
CA PHE A 60 5.99 -15.94 -22.32
C PHE A 60 6.55 -16.79 -21.16
N ASP A 61 7.86 -16.91 -21.09
CA ASP A 61 8.54 -17.53 -19.95
C ASP A 61 8.43 -16.62 -18.70
N LEU A 62 8.23 -17.22 -17.53
CA LEU A 62 8.07 -16.47 -16.27
C LEU A 62 9.29 -15.62 -15.93
N SER A 63 10.49 -16.02 -16.34
CA SER A 63 11.74 -15.30 -16.09
C SER A 63 11.82 -13.94 -16.82
N HIS A 64 10.95 -13.70 -17.80
CA HIS A 64 10.87 -12.44 -18.54
C HIS A 64 9.67 -11.57 -18.15
N LEU A 65 8.79 -12.06 -17.27
CA LEU A 65 7.68 -11.28 -16.75
C LEU A 65 8.12 -10.46 -15.54
N ALA A 66 7.73 -9.20 -15.46
CA ALA A 66 7.88 -8.40 -14.24
C ALA A 66 6.55 -8.33 -13.50
N ARG A 67 5.46 -8.03 -14.21
CA ARG A 67 4.12 -7.86 -13.64
C ARG A 67 3.04 -8.39 -14.59
N LEU A 68 1.99 -8.95 -14.01
CA LEU A 68 0.71 -9.20 -14.68
C LEU A 68 -0.38 -8.46 -13.90
N ARG A 69 -1.03 -7.49 -14.56
CA ARG A 69 -2.21 -6.83 -14.02
C ARG A 69 -3.45 -7.55 -14.54
N LEU A 70 -4.19 -8.15 -13.61
CA LEU A 70 -5.40 -8.90 -13.92
C LEU A 70 -6.62 -7.99 -14.04
N HIS A 71 -7.64 -8.50 -14.71
CA HIS A 71 -8.92 -7.85 -14.76
C HIS A 71 -9.66 -8.06 -13.44
N THR A 72 -9.67 -7.04 -12.59
CA THR A 72 -10.37 -7.10 -11.31
C THR A 72 -11.68 -6.29 -11.39
N VAL A 73 -12.80 -6.97 -11.62
CA VAL A 73 -14.16 -6.35 -11.60
C VAL A 73 -14.57 -5.94 -10.20
N GLY A 74 -14.00 -6.60 -9.18
CA GLY A 74 -14.39 -6.43 -7.78
C GLY A 74 -14.05 -5.04 -7.24
N ARG A 75 -15.09 -4.23 -7.00
CA ARG A 75 -15.00 -3.13 -6.04
C ARG A 75 -14.71 -3.76 -4.68
N ILE A 76 -13.72 -3.27 -3.94
CA ILE A 76 -13.61 -3.64 -2.53
C ILE A 76 -14.90 -3.15 -1.87
N GLU A 77 -15.68 -4.07 -1.30
CA GLU A 77 -16.80 -3.63 -0.48
C GLU A 77 -16.27 -2.85 0.72
N ALA A 78 -16.72 -1.61 0.88
CA ALA A 78 -16.36 -0.74 1.99
C ALA A 78 -16.76 -1.30 3.38
N SER A 79 -17.52 -2.41 3.41
CA SER A 79 -17.94 -3.17 4.59
C SER A 79 -16.84 -4.06 5.16
N ARG A 80 -15.77 -4.35 4.41
CA ARG A 80 -14.66 -5.18 4.87
C ARG A 80 -13.80 -4.37 5.84
N GLN A 81 -13.91 -4.66 7.14
CA GLN A 81 -13.12 -4.03 8.21
C GLN A 81 -12.27 -5.07 8.93
N PRO A 82 -11.15 -5.53 8.32
CA PRO A 82 -10.14 -6.28 9.04
C PRO A 82 -9.74 -5.57 10.34
N ASP A 83 -9.69 -6.31 11.44
CA ASP A 83 -9.26 -5.79 12.74
C ASP A 83 -7.76 -5.99 13.00
N CYS A 84 -7.10 -6.78 12.14
CA CYS A 84 -5.70 -7.11 12.29
C CYS A 84 -4.94 -6.91 10.98
N ARG A 85 -3.68 -6.54 11.13
CA ARG A 85 -2.67 -6.64 10.09
C ARG A 85 -1.58 -7.59 10.53
N PHE A 86 -1.35 -8.62 9.73
CA PHE A 86 -0.37 -9.66 9.92
C PHE A 86 0.82 -9.40 8.99
N GLU A 87 2.02 -9.39 9.55
CA GLU A 87 3.26 -9.40 8.77
C GLU A 87 4.02 -10.68 9.05
N PHE A 88 4.57 -11.26 8.00
CA PHE A 88 5.32 -12.50 8.03
C PHE A 88 6.80 -12.25 7.76
N ASN A 89 7.64 -13.18 8.18
CA ASN A 89 9.10 -13.06 8.05
C ASN A 89 9.57 -13.06 6.59
N ASN A 90 8.77 -13.59 5.66
CA ASN A 90 9.02 -13.52 4.21
C ASN A 90 8.59 -12.18 3.57
N GLY A 91 8.12 -11.22 4.36
CA GLY A 91 7.65 -9.91 3.90
C GLY A 91 6.20 -9.88 3.43
N ASP A 92 5.46 -10.99 3.56
CA ASP A 92 4.03 -10.99 3.24
C ASP A 92 3.25 -10.15 4.25
N LEU A 93 2.19 -9.51 3.76
CA LEU A 93 1.36 -8.57 4.50
C LEU A 93 -0.09 -8.95 4.28
N ILE A 94 -0.83 -9.26 5.34
CA ILE A 94 -2.22 -9.68 5.22
C ILE A 94 -3.10 -8.87 6.16
N TYR A 95 -4.23 -8.40 5.66
CA TYR A 95 -5.30 -7.83 6.48
C TYR A 95 -6.39 -8.88 6.68
N GLY A 96 -6.73 -9.15 7.94
CA GLY A 96 -7.77 -10.12 8.29
C GLY A 96 -8.31 -9.93 9.70
N ASN A 97 -9.11 -10.89 10.14
CA ASN A 97 -9.64 -10.96 11.50
C ASN A 97 -8.98 -12.12 12.24
N LEU A 98 -8.32 -11.85 13.36
CA LEU A 98 -7.69 -12.91 14.16
C LEU A 98 -8.77 -13.84 14.73
N LEU A 99 -8.64 -15.14 14.49
CA LEU A 99 -9.53 -16.16 15.07
C LEU A 99 -8.91 -16.74 16.34
N SER A 100 -7.66 -17.21 16.24
CA SER A 100 -6.91 -17.69 17.38
C SER A 100 -5.40 -17.63 17.16
N LEU A 101 -4.64 -17.60 18.24
CA LEU A 101 -3.22 -17.87 18.22
C LEU A 101 -2.89 -18.84 19.34
N LYS A 102 -2.16 -19.91 19.02
CA LYS A 102 -1.73 -20.94 19.97
C LYS A 102 -0.21 -21.04 20.00
N SER A 103 0.32 -22.04 20.69
CA SER A 103 1.78 -22.25 20.80
C SER A 103 2.45 -22.52 19.45
N ASN A 104 1.76 -23.21 18.52
CA ASN A 104 2.33 -23.62 17.25
C ASN A 104 1.81 -22.85 16.03
N ALA A 105 0.63 -22.24 16.10
CA ALA A 105 -0.02 -21.68 14.92
C ALA A 105 -0.86 -20.44 15.20
N VAL A 106 -1.08 -19.69 14.14
CA VAL A 106 -2.06 -18.61 14.06
C VAL A 106 -3.15 -18.99 13.06
N GLU A 107 -4.40 -18.66 13.39
CA GLU A 107 -5.55 -18.79 12.51
C GLU A 107 -6.25 -17.44 12.41
N PHE A 108 -6.58 -17.03 11.18
CA PHE A 108 -7.25 -15.78 10.91
C PHE A 108 -8.13 -15.89 9.67
N GLN A 109 -9.17 -15.08 9.62
CA GLN A 109 -10.08 -15.00 8.49
C GLN A 109 -9.64 -13.87 7.56
N THR A 110 -9.59 -14.14 6.25
CA THR A 110 -9.44 -13.12 5.22
C THR A 110 -10.66 -13.09 4.31
N TRP A 111 -10.83 -11.97 3.61
CA TRP A 111 -11.92 -11.83 2.65
C TRP A 111 -11.63 -12.59 1.34
N PHE A 112 -10.35 -12.75 0.96
CA PHE A 112 -9.93 -13.34 -0.31
C PHE A 112 -9.60 -14.84 -0.22
N GLY A 113 -9.09 -15.29 0.93
CA GLY A 113 -8.56 -16.64 1.12
C GLY A 113 -9.32 -17.49 2.14
N GLY A 114 -10.43 -17.00 2.69
CA GLY A 114 -11.17 -17.73 3.72
C GLY A 114 -10.41 -17.78 5.04
N THR A 115 -10.59 -18.86 5.79
CA THR A 115 -9.79 -19.14 7.00
C THR A 115 -8.40 -19.59 6.59
N MET A 116 -7.39 -18.88 7.06
CA MET A 116 -5.98 -19.15 6.79
C MET A 116 -5.28 -19.57 8.09
N ARG A 117 -4.31 -20.48 7.95
CA ARG A 117 -3.51 -20.99 9.05
C ARG A 117 -2.03 -20.95 8.68
N SER A 118 -1.20 -20.51 9.62
CA SER A 118 0.26 -20.52 9.47
C SER A 118 0.94 -20.96 10.76
N ASP A 119 2.15 -21.49 10.64
CA ASP A 119 3.01 -21.71 11.79
C ASP A 119 3.32 -20.38 12.46
N ARG A 120 3.27 -20.38 13.79
CA ARG A 120 3.50 -19.18 14.58
C ARG A 120 4.88 -18.57 14.32
N GLN A 121 5.88 -19.39 14.03
CA GLN A 121 7.24 -18.94 13.76
C GLN A 121 7.37 -18.14 12.45
N ALA A 122 6.40 -18.25 11.55
CA ALA A 122 6.40 -17.44 10.34
C ALA A 122 5.92 -16.00 10.59
N LEU A 123 5.19 -15.76 11.69
CA LEU A 123 4.72 -14.42 12.05
C LEU A 123 5.88 -13.53 12.52
N LYS A 124 5.99 -12.38 11.88
CA LYS A 124 6.82 -11.27 12.33
C LYS A 124 6.05 -10.41 13.33
N ARG A 125 4.83 -10.04 12.98
CA ARG A 125 4.06 -9.04 13.72
C ARG A 125 2.55 -9.18 13.51
N ILE A 126 1.80 -8.86 14.56
CA ILE A 126 0.35 -8.58 14.49
C ILE A 126 0.12 -7.16 14.99
N ALA A 127 -0.51 -6.31 14.19
CA ALA A 127 -1.03 -5.00 14.60
C ALA A 127 -2.55 -5.07 14.73
N PHE A 128 -3.10 -4.56 15.85
CA PHE A 128 -4.53 -4.52 16.13
C PHE A 128 -5.10 -3.14 15.78
N LEU A 129 -5.97 -3.12 14.77
CA LEU A 129 -6.52 -1.93 14.14
C LEU A 129 -7.85 -1.55 14.82
N LYS A 130 -7.78 -0.69 15.84
CA LYS A 130 -8.92 -0.38 16.74
C LYS A 130 -10.20 0.07 16.04
N THR A 131 -10.06 0.82 14.95
CA THR A 131 -11.20 1.34 14.17
C THR A 131 -11.50 0.49 12.93
N GLY A 132 -10.83 -0.66 12.80
CA GLY A 132 -10.79 -1.47 11.60
C GLY A 132 -9.95 -0.84 10.49
N TYR A 133 -9.50 -1.68 9.56
CA TYR A 133 -8.91 -1.27 8.30
C TYR A 133 -10.00 -0.87 7.33
N LYS A 134 -10.02 0.39 6.90
CA LYS A 134 -11.02 0.88 5.94
C LYS A 134 -10.37 1.41 4.69
N VAL A 135 -10.70 0.81 3.56
CA VAL A 135 -10.30 1.32 2.25
C VAL A 135 -11.30 2.38 1.79
N LEU A 136 -10.79 3.58 1.50
CA LEU A 136 -11.55 4.70 0.95
C LEU A 136 -11.48 4.71 -0.57
N TYR A 137 -10.36 4.27 -1.14
CA TYR A 137 -10.14 4.22 -2.57
C TYR A 137 -8.99 3.27 -2.94
N GLU A 138 -9.13 2.64 -4.10
CA GLU A 138 -8.10 1.84 -4.76
C GLU A 138 -8.15 2.14 -6.27
N GLY A 139 -7.00 2.43 -6.88
CA GLY A 139 -6.91 2.79 -8.29
C GLY A 139 -5.47 3.17 -8.70
N PRO A 140 -5.28 4.05 -9.69
CA PRO A 140 -6.28 4.72 -10.53
C PRO A 140 -6.93 3.78 -11.53
N ASN A 141 -8.20 4.02 -11.85
CA ASN A 141 -9.03 3.15 -12.70
C ASN A 141 -9.39 3.82 -14.04
N ASN A 142 -9.52 5.14 -14.06
CA ASN A 142 -9.76 5.95 -15.25
C ASN A 142 -9.49 7.43 -14.93
N ILE A 143 -9.54 8.30 -15.95
CA ILE A 143 -9.35 9.75 -15.74
C ILE A 143 -10.60 10.45 -15.20
N ASP A 144 -11.80 9.93 -15.48
CA ASP A 144 -13.08 10.58 -15.15
C ASP A 144 -13.37 10.60 -13.64
N GLU A 145 -12.73 9.72 -12.88
CA GLU A 145 -12.77 9.72 -11.42
C GLU A 145 -11.97 10.90 -10.81
N TRP A 146 -11.25 11.69 -11.63
CA TRP A 146 -10.38 12.78 -11.17
C TRP A 146 -10.82 14.14 -11.72
N GLN A 147 -10.61 15.20 -10.93
CA GLN A 147 -10.79 16.57 -11.36
C GLN A 147 -9.45 17.17 -11.80
N LEU A 148 -9.36 17.53 -13.09
CA LEU A 148 -8.18 18.18 -13.65
C LEU A 148 -8.28 19.70 -13.51
N GLY A 149 -7.12 20.32 -13.27
CA GLY A 149 -6.96 21.77 -13.38
C GLY A 149 -7.24 22.32 -14.76
N ALA A 150 -7.82 23.53 -14.77
CA ALA A 150 -8.17 24.26 -15.98
C ALA A 150 -6.92 24.80 -16.71
N GLY A 151 -7.02 24.92 -18.03
CA GLY A 151 -5.92 25.39 -18.87
C GLY A 151 -4.94 24.27 -19.23
N GLN A 152 -3.65 24.60 -19.33
CA GLN A 152 -2.61 23.61 -19.63
C GLN A 152 -2.44 22.66 -18.44
N ASN A 153 -2.71 21.38 -18.66
CA ASN A 153 -2.58 20.34 -17.66
C ASN A 153 -1.89 19.11 -18.24
N GLY A 154 -0.75 18.75 -17.67
CA GLY A 154 0.08 17.62 -18.11
C GLY A 154 -0.37 16.26 -17.60
N TRP A 155 -1.42 16.18 -16.77
CA TRP A 155 -1.93 14.91 -16.24
C TRP A 155 -2.74 14.14 -17.28
N SER A 156 -2.49 12.85 -17.37
CA SER A 156 -3.26 11.90 -18.17
C SER A 156 -3.38 10.57 -17.43
N TYR A 157 -4.33 9.74 -17.87
CA TYR A 157 -4.46 8.37 -17.41
C TYR A 157 -4.02 7.42 -18.53
N HIS A 158 -3.23 6.42 -18.17
CA HIS A 158 -2.88 5.33 -19.05
C HIS A 158 -2.73 4.06 -18.20
N ASP A 159 -3.58 3.06 -18.43
CA ASP A 159 -3.34 1.70 -17.97
C ASP A 159 -3.08 1.54 -16.47
N GLY A 160 -3.94 2.16 -15.65
CA GLY A 160 -3.82 2.11 -14.20
C GLY A 160 -2.75 3.02 -13.64
N LYS A 161 -2.25 3.96 -14.46
CA LYS A 161 -1.25 4.94 -14.07
C LYS A 161 -1.77 6.35 -14.33
N LEU A 162 -1.62 7.23 -13.35
CA LEU A 162 -1.70 8.67 -13.58
C LEU A 162 -0.31 9.15 -13.99
N LYS A 163 -0.19 9.61 -15.22
CA LYS A 163 1.07 10.14 -15.77
C LYS A 163 1.01 11.65 -15.79
N ILE A 164 2.11 12.29 -15.42
CA ILE A 164 2.29 13.72 -15.67
C ILE A 164 3.45 13.93 -16.63
N GLN A 165 3.21 14.78 -17.64
CA GLN A 165 4.24 15.37 -18.49
C GLN A 165 4.08 16.88 -18.45
N SER A 166 5.06 17.59 -17.91
CA SER A 166 5.01 19.03 -17.61
C SER A 166 4.32 19.38 -16.28
N ARG A 167 3.62 20.52 -16.23
CA ARG A 167 2.92 21.04 -15.05
C ARG A 167 1.44 20.66 -15.06
N GLY A 168 0.83 20.56 -13.88
CA GLY A 168 -0.58 20.28 -13.77
C GLY A 168 -1.03 19.99 -12.34
N VAL A 169 -2.34 20.04 -12.13
CA VAL A 169 -3.00 19.64 -10.88
C VAL A 169 -4.10 18.64 -11.21
N ILE A 170 -4.18 17.57 -10.44
CA ILE A 170 -5.24 16.58 -10.49
C ILE A 170 -5.64 16.22 -9.06
N GLY A 171 -6.92 16.05 -8.78
CA GLY A 171 -7.34 15.68 -7.43
C GLY A 171 -8.71 15.04 -7.39
N ARG A 172 -9.05 14.52 -6.22
CA ARG A 172 -10.30 13.78 -6.00
C ARG A 172 -10.74 13.95 -4.55
N ASP A 173 -12.05 13.96 -4.35
CA ASP A 173 -12.65 13.82 -3.02
C ASP A 173 -12.62 12.34 -2.61
N PHE A 174 -11.87 12.02 -1.55
CA PHE A 174 -11.74 10.68 -0.99
C PHE A 174 -12.63 10.45 0.22
N GLN A 175 -13.48 11.43 0.57
CA GLN A 175 -14.26 11.44 1.80
C GLN A 175 -13.38 11.26 3.05
N LEU A 176 -12.21 11.91 3.06
CA LEU A 176 -11.30 11.87 4.22
C LEU A 176 -12.02 12.40 5.46
N LYS A 177 -11.69 11.80 6.61
CA LYS A 177 -12.25 12.19 7.93
C LYS A 177 -11.13 12.67 8.86
N ASP A 178 -10.83 11.86 9.87
CA ASP A 178 -9.88 12.18 10.92
C ASP A 178 -8.48 11.66 10.60
N SER A 179 -8.36 10.72 9.67
CA SER A 179 -7.08 10.13 9.33
C SER A 179 -7.04 9.58 7.91
N VAL A 180 -5.81 9.47 7.42
CA VAL A 180 -5.54 8.91 6.10
C VAL A 180 -4.17 8.24 6.06
N ASN A 181 -4.07 7.13 5.37
CA ASN A 181 -2.84 6.60 4.80
C ASN A 181 -3.01 6.52 3.28
N LEU A 182 -2.25 7.33 2.56
CA LEU A 182 -2.12 7.33 1.11
C LEU A 182 -0.87 6.54 0.74
N THR A 183 -1.03 5.42 0.03
CA THR A 183 0.07 4.62 -0.51
C THR A 183 0.03 4.65 -2.04
N PHE A 184 1.18 4.69 -2.69
CA PHE A 184 1.29 4.61 -4.14
C PHE A 184 2.70 4.21 -4.55
N ASP A 185 2.82 3.57 -5.71
CA ASP A 185 4.10 3.36 -6.38
C ASP A 185 4.31 4.48 -7.39
N MET A 186 5.52 5.04 -7.41
CA MET A 186 5.88 6.10 -8.35
C MET A 186 7.11 5.70 -9.16
N ARG A 187 7.04 5.93 -10.48
CA ARG A 187 8.17 5.78 -11.42
C ARG A 187 8.49 7.10 -12.09
N TRP A 188 9.77 7.41 -12.27
CA TRP A 188 10.25 8.65 -12.89
C TRP A 188 11.42 8.38 -13.83
N ASP A 189 11.46 9.10 -14.95
CA ASP A 189 12.53 9.05 -15.95
C ASP A 189 13.43 10.30 -15.93
N ARG A 190 12.97 11.35 -15.23
CA ARG A 190 13.62 12.66 -15.08
C ARG A 190 13.49 13.12 -13.63
N PRO A 191 14.29 14.11 -13.19
CA PRO A 191 14.05 14.74 -11.89
C PRO A 191 12.60 15.21 -11.77
N TYR A 192 11.93 14.77 -10.71
CA TYR A 192 10.54 15.10 -10.45
C TYR A 192 10.41 16.11 -9.31
N GLN A 193 9.30 16.82 -9.33
CA GLN A 193 8.75 17.50 -8.16
C GLN A 193 7.29 17.08 -8.04
N LEU A 194 6.95 16.35 -6.99
CA LEU A 194 5.58 15.98 -6.69
C LEU A 194 5.11 16.75 -5.46
N SER A 195 4.04 17.52 -5.59
CA SER A 195 3.36 18.16 -4.46
C SER A 195 2.05 17.43 -4.19
N ILE A 196 1.86 16.96 -2.97
CA ILE A 196 0.66 16.26 -2.50
C ILE A 196 -0.02 17.15 -1.47
N THR A 197 -1.21 17.64 -1.79
CA THR A 197 -2.03 18.43 -0.87
C THR A 197 -3.09 17.52 -0.25
N LEU A 198 -3.03 17.33 1.07
CA LEU A 198 -4.01 16.58 1.85
C LEU A 198 -5.06 17.51 2.45
N PHE A 199 -6.28 16.97 2.62
CA PHE A 199 -7.42 17.64 3.25
C PHE A 199 -7.81 18.95 2.56
N THR A 200 -7.81 18.95 1.23
CA THR A 200 -8.29 20.06 0.39
C THR A 200 -9.75 19.82 -0.05
N ASP A 201 -10.53 20.88 -0.28
CA ASP A 201 -11.80 20.83 -1.03
C ASP A 201 -11.67 21.46 -2.42
N THR A 202 -10.46 21.86 -2.79
CA THR A 202 -10.13 22.27 -4.15
C THR A 202 -9.19 21.25 -4.78
N PHE A 203 -9.70 20.56 -5.80
CA PHE A 203 -8.98 19.43 -6.41
C PHE A 203 -8.24 19.81 -7.70
N ASN A 204 -8.59 20.94 -8.31
CA ASN A 204 -8.19 21.31 -9.65
C ASN A 204 -7.23 22.51 -9.72
N ARG A 205 -6.79 23.05 -8.58
CA ARG A 205 -5.85 24.17 -8.53
C ARG A 205 -5.25 24.26 -7.13
N PHE A 206 -4.16 25.01 -7.00
CA PHE A 206 -3.67 25.44 -5.70
C PHE A 206 -4.66 26.45 -5.10
N ASP A 207 -5.15 26.20 -3.89
CA ASP A 207 -6.05 27.10 -3.18
C ASP A 207 -5.51 27.39 -1.77
N TYR A 208 -4.95 28.59 -1.61
CA TYR A 208 -4.40 29.06 -0.34
C TYR A 208 -5.45 29.71 0.57
N ARG A 209 -6.72 29.76 0.13
CA ARG A 209 -7.84 30.35 0.89
C ARG A 209 -8.51 29.35 1.82
N GLN A 210 -8.07 28.09 1.83
CA GLN A 210 -8.54 27.04 2.72
C GLN A 210 -7.35 26.40 3.44
N GLY A 211 -7.60 25.87 4.64
CA GLY A 211 -6.58 25.14 5.38
C GLY A 211 -6.26 23.82 4.67
N SER A 212 -4.98 23.53 4.47
CA SER A 212 -4.51 22.27 3.87
C SER A 212 -3.09 21.95 4.32
N TYR A 213 -2.64 20.74 4.03
CA TYR A 213 -1.29 20.27 4.33
C TYR A 213 -0.60 19.79 3.06
N ILE A 214 0.59 20.32 2.76
CA ILE A 214 1.29 20.05 1.50
C ILE A 214 2.62 19.34 1.78
N PHE A 215 2.81 18.19 1.16
CA PHE A 215 4.10 17.52 1.07
C PHE A 215 4.72 17.83 -0.29
N PHE A 216 5.94 18.33 -0.29
CA PHE A 216 6.78 18.49 -1.47
C PHE A 216 7.81 17.38 -1.48
N LEU A 217 7.69 16.48 -2.44
CA LEU A 217 8.59 15.36 -2.66
C LEU A 217 9.51 15.66 -3.84
N SER A 218 10.79 15.46 -3.60
CA SER A 218 11.86 15.38 -4.60
C SER A 218 12.73 14.15 -4.27
N PRO A 219 13.62 13.72 -5.17
CA PRO A 219 14.54 12.63 -4.86
C PRO A 219 15.41 12.86 -3.61
N GLN A 220 15.69 14.12 -3.25
CA GLN A 220 16.64 14.47 -2.18
C GLN A 220 15.98 14.80 -0.84
N PHE A 221 14.72 15.18 -0.83
CA PHE A 221 14.03 15.58 0.40
C PHE A 221 12.51 15.52 0.30
N VAL A 222 11.89 15.42 1.46
CA VAL A 222 10.49 15.78 1.69
C VAL A 222 10.42 17.07 2.51
N SER A 223 9.65 18.06 2.03
CA SER A 223 9.32 19.27 2.78
C SER A 223 7.82 19.29 3.09
N PHE A 224 7.46 19.67 4.31
CA PHE A 224 6.10 19.62 4.81
C PHE A 224 5.62 21.02 5.20
N GLN A 225 4.48 21.43 4.67
CA GLN A 225 3.92 22.77 4.85
C GLN A 225 2.45 22.72 5.30
N ARG A 226 2.08 23.69 6.13
CA ARG A 226 0.71 24.04 6.50
C ARG A 226 0.29 25.25 5.68
N VAL A 227 -0.88 25.18 5.08
CA VAL A 227 -1.59 26.34 4.53
C VAL A 227 -2.68 26.73 5.52
N GLN A 228 -2.77 28.01 5.85
CA GLN A 228 -3.85 28.53 6.68
C GLN A 228 -4.33 29.90 6.17
N PRO A 229 -5.65 30.08 5.97
CA PRO A 229 -6.22 31.36 5.57
C PRO A 229 -5.85 32.48 6.55
N GLY A 230 -5.44 33.64 6.03
CA GLY A 230 -5.00 34.79 6.82
C GLY A 230 -3.61 34.67 7.46
N THR A 231 -3.07 33.46 7.62
CA THR A 231 -1.70 33.24 8.12
C THR A 231 -0.70 32.96 6.99
N GLY A 232 -1.16 32.44 5.86
CA GLY A 232 -0.32 32.06 4.73
C GLY A 232 0.23 30.64 4.84
N VAL A 233 1.42 30.42 4.28
CA VAL A 233 2.09 29.12 4.22
C VAL A 233 3.20 29.06 5.28
N LEU A 234 3.21 28.01 6.08
CA LEU A 234 4.22 27.76 7.10
C LEU A 234 4.89 26.40 6.86
N THR A 235 6.22 26.37 6.75
CA THR A 235 6.98 25.12 6.76
C THR A 235 6.98 24.52 8.16
N LEU A 236 6.49 23.29 8.28
CA LEU A 236 6.45 22.53 9.53
C LEU A 236 7.66 21.59 9.69
N GLY A 237 8.36 21.29 8.61
CA GLY A 237 9.62 20.55 8.66
C GLY A 237 10.13 20.13 7.29
N GLN A 238 11.33 19.55 7.29
CA GLN A 238 11.95 18.94 6.11
C GLN A 238 12.79 17.75 6.57
N SER A 239 12.82 16.69 5.76
CA SER A 239 13.67 15.52 5.97
C SER A 239 14.42 15.20 4.68
N ARG A 240 15.70 14.83 4.80
CA ARG A 240 16.50 14.37 3.66
C ARG A 240 16.12 12.94 3.29
N ILE A 241 16.28 12.62 2.02
CA ILE A 241 16.07 11.28 1.47
C ILE A 241 17.40 10.83 0.88
N GLU A 242 17.95 9.75 1.42
CA GLU A 242 19.22 9.17 0.98
C GLU A 242 19.03 7.88 0.19
N THR A 243 17.88 7.22 0.40
CA THR A 243 17.56 5.89 -0.13
C THR A 243 17.13 5.88 -1.61
N LEU A 244 16.89 7.04 -2.22
CA LEU A 244 16.44 7.17 -3.61
C LEU A 244 17.56 7.49 -4.62
N ASN A 245 18.81 7.61 -4.17
CA ASN A 245 19.93 7.84 -5.08
C ASN A 245 20.06 6.69 -6.09
N GLY A 246 20.16 7.04 -7.38
CA GLY A 246 20.26 6.05 -8.47
C GLY A 246 18.97 5.30 -8.77
N ARG A 247 17.85 5.58 -8.08
CA ARG A 247 16.56 4.93 -8.33
C ARG A 247 15.71 5.73 -9.31
N SER A 248 14.87 5.01 -10.04
CA SER A 248 13.82 5.54 -10.93
C SER A 248 12.42 5.12 -10.50
N GLU A 249 12.30 4.37 -9.40
CA GLU A 249 11.03 3.96 -8.82
C GLU A 249 11.12 3.81 -7.29
N ALA A 250 9.99 4.01 -6.61
CA ALA A 250 9.82 3.73 -5.20
C ALA A 250 8.35 3.69 -4.80
N ARG A 251 8.06 2.99 -3.70
CA ARG A 251 6.77 3.00 -3.03
C ARG A 251 6.74 4.07 -1.95
N PHE A 252 5.71 4.90 -1.94
CA PHE A 252 5.51 5.95 -0.94
C PHE A 252 4.29 5.66 -0.09
N SER A 253 4.37 5.94 1.20
CA SER A 253 3.20 6.02 2.09
C SER A 253 3.22 7.34 2.86
N ILE A 254 2.13 8.10 2.82
CA ILE A 254 1.94 9.34 3.56
C ILE A 254 0.76 9.17 4.49
N ARG A 255 1.03 9.31 5.78
CA ARG A 255 0.04 9.15 6.85
C ARG A 255 -0.23 10.49 7.52
N ALA A 256 -1.49 10.74 7.85
CA ALA A 256 -1.91 11.91 8.61
C ALA A 256 -3.02 11.56 9.59
N HIS A 257 -2.94 12.09 10.82
CA HIS A 257 -3.94 11.91 11.86
C HIS A 257 -4.28 13.26 12.51
N ARG A 258 -5.55 13.64 12.42
CA ARG A 258 -6.11 14.95 12.79
C ARG A 258 -6.00 15.23 14.27
N GLU A 259 -6.49 14.31 15.12
CA GLU A 259 -6.54 14.51 16.57
C GLU A 259 -5.13 14.72 17.16
N SER A 260 -4.17 13.91 16.74
CA SER A 260 -2.78 14.02 17.22
C SER A 260 -1.96 15.07 16.46
N SER A 261 -2.49 15.59 15.34
CA SER A 261 -1.78 16.48 14.41
C SER A 261 -0.45 15.90 13.94
N ARG A 262 -0.42 14.59 13.68
CA ARG A 262 0.80 13.83 13.33
C ARG A 262 0.79 13.43 11.87
N PHE A 263 1.97 13.46 11.28
CA PHE A 263 2.21 13.16 9.88
C PHE A 263 3.47 12.33 9.72
N ILE A 264 3.45 11.35 8.82
CA ILE A 264 4.60 10.46 8.61
C ILE A 264 4.71 10.17 7.13
N VAL A 265 5.94 10.13 6.62
CA VAL A 265 6.27 9.72 5.26
C VAL A 265 7.15 8.50 5.32
N TYR A 266 6.77 7.47 4.57
CA TYR A 266 7.52 6.25 4.36
C TYR A 266 7.93 6.15 2.89
N ILE A 267 9.12 5.60 2.66
CA ILE A 267 9.62 5.25 1.34
C ILE A 267 10.10 3.80 1.43
N ASN A 268 9.57 2.92 0.57
CA ASN A 268 9.85 1.49 0.60
C ASN A 268 9.69 0.88 2.01
N ASP A 269 8.59 1.26 2.68
CA ASP A 269 8.21 0.86 4.04
C ASP A 269 9.13 1.37 5.18
N GLU A 270 10.16 2.16 4.87
CA GLU A 270 11.02 2.81 5.87
C GLU A 270 10.57 4.25 6.16
N PRO A 271 10.46 4.67 7.44
CA PRO A 271 10.05 6.03 7.80
C PRO A 271 11.16 7.05 7.48
N VAL A 272 10.92 7.97 6.55
CA VAL A 272 11.89 9.01 6.15
C VAL A 272 11.60 10.38 6.75
N GLY A 273 10.37 10.63 7.22
CA GLY A 273 10.00 11.92 7.79
C GLY A 273 8.84 11.79 8.77
N ARG A 274 8.96 12.46 9.93
CA ARG A 274 7.91 12.55 10.95
C ARG A 274 7.71 14.02 11.29
N PHE A 275 6.47 14.46 11.22
CA PHE A 275 6.11 15.85 11.46
C PHE A 275 4.93 15.94 12.42
N ARG A 276 4.88 17.06 13.14
CA ARG A 276 3.76 17.40 14.00
C ARG A 276 3.41 18.86 13.85
N ASP A 277 2.13 19.15 13.69
CA ASP A 277 1.64 20.53 13.76
C ASP A 277 1.36 20.90 15.22
N ASN A 278 2.33 21.51 15.88
CA ASN A 278 2.22 21.91 17.29
C ASN A 278 1.22 23.06 17.52
N ARG A 279 0.69 23.67 16.46
CA ARG A 279 -0.35 24.71 16.52
C ARG A 279 -1.76 24.13 16.33
N GLY A 280 -1.87 22.81 16.23
CA GLY A 280 -3.13 22.11 16.02
C GLY A 280 -3.57 22.05 14.56
N PHE A 281 -4.38 21.03 14.25
CA PHE A 281 -4.82 20.73 12.89
C PHE A 281 -5.77 21.77 12.31
N VAL A 282 -5.51 22.29 11.10
CA VAL A 282 -6.34 23.37 10.49
C VAL A 282 -7.20 22.98 9.31
N ALA A 283 -6.83 21.94 8.58
CA ALA A 283 -7.49 21.61 7.33
C ALA A 283 -8.87 20.97 7.59
N GLN A 284 -9.88 21.29 6.79
CA GLN A 284 -11.23 20.69 6.92
C GLN A 284 -11.65 19.92 5.67
N GLY A 285 -10.86 20.00 4.60
CA GLY A 285 -11.24 19.39 3.35
C GLY A 285 -11.13 17.88 3.34
N LYS A 286 -11.75 17.27 2.33
CA LYS A 286 -11.98 15.82 2.27
C LYS A 286 -11.25 15.10 1.14
N GLY A 287 -10.51 15.81 0.31
CA GLY A 287 -9.77 15.23 -0.79
C GLY A 287 -8.27 15.38 -0.71
N ILE A 288 -7.66 14.86 -1.77
CA ILE A 288 -6.23 14.89 -2.01
C ILE A 288 -6.02 15.39 -3.45
N SER A 289 -5.03 16.25 -3.65
CA SER A 289 -4.58 16.62 -4.99
C SER A 289 -3.09 16.38 -5.17
N PHE A 290 -2.73 15.87 -6.34
CA PHE A 290 -1.38 15.70 -6.83
C PHE A 290 -1.07 16.80 -7.83
N SER A 291 0.16 17.31 -7.79
CA SER A 291 0.58 18.36 -8.72
C SER A 291 2.07 18.37 -8.96
N SER A 292 2.45 18.88 -10.13
CA SER A 292 3.81 19.35 -10.38
C SER A 292 3.74 20.77 -10.94
N GLN A 293 4.68 21.60 -10.52
CA GLN A 293 4.88 22.95 -11.05
C GLN A 293 6.06 23.02 -12.03
N LEU A 294 6.91 22.00 -12.05
CA LEU A 294 8.09 21.95 -12.90
C LEU A 294 7.72 21.53 -14.31
N SER A 295 7.98 22.38 -15.30
CA SER A 295 7.66 22.10 -16.72
C SER A 295 8.37 20.88 -17.31
N ALA A 296 9.46 20.44 -16.69
CA ALA A 296 10.24 19.25 -17.05
C ALA A 296 9.91 18.01 -16.20
N SER A 297 8.94 18.08 -15.27
CA SER A 297 8.51 16.91 -14.51
C SER A 297 7.91 15.85 -15.44
N SER A 298 8.36 14.61 -15.24
CA SER A 298 7.83 13.43 -15.88
C SER A 298 7.90 12.28 -14.88
N PHE A 299 6.71 11.82 -14.46
CA PHE A 299 6.57 10.68 -13.55
C PHE A 299 5.17 10.06 -13.69
N GLU A 300 5.04 8.83 -13.19
CA GLU A 300 3.84 8.02 -13.22
C GLU A 300 3.51 7.58 -11.79
N LEU A 301 2.24 7.68 -11.41
CA LEU A 301 1.70 7.20 -10.13
C LEU A 301 0.79 5.99 -10.40
N SER A 302 0.99 4.92 -9.66
CA SER A 302 0.24 3.66 -9.80
C SER A 302 -0.01 3.02 -8.44
N ASN A 303 -0.88 2.01 -8.38
CA ASN A 303 -1.20 1.27 -7.15
C ASN A 303 -1.60 2.20 -5.99
N LEU A 304 -2.42 3.22 -6.31
CA LEU A 304 -2.93 4.19 -5.36
C LEU A 304 -3.93 3.52 -4.42
N LEU A 305 -3.62 3.54 -3.13
CA LEU A 305 -4.46 3.02 -2.07
C LEU A 305 -4.64 4.11 -1.01
N VAL A 306 -5.89 4.51 -0.78
CA VAL A 306 -6.26 5.47 0.27
C VAL A 306 -7.06 4.74 1.32
N THR A 307 -6.57 4.73 2.55
CA THR A 307 -7.17 4.04 3.68
C THR A 307 -7.34 4.98 4.86
N GLN A 308 -8.28 4.68 5.76
CA GLN A 308 -8.27 5.28 7.09
C GLN A 308 -7.09 4.72 7.87
N TRP A 309 -6.34 5.60 8.52
CA TRP A 309 -5.24 5.22 9.39
C TRP A 309 -5.68 5.30 10.84
N ASP A 310 -5.47 4.26 11.63
CA ASP A 310 -5.89 4.22 13.04
C ASP A 310 -5.01 5.10 13.97
N GLY A 311 -4.09 5.90 13.41
CA GLY A 311 -3.17 6.75 14.15
C GLY A 311 -2.08 5.97 14.88
N SER A 312 -2.02 4.64 14.71
CA SER A 312 -0.93 3.83 15.23
C SER A 312 0.31 4.03 14.37
N ASP A 313 1.31 4.67 14.95
CA ASP A 313 2.61 4.79 14.32
C ASP A 313 3.39 3.51 14.60
N GLU A 314 3.34 2.60 13.64
CA GLU A 314 4.05 1.31 13.65
C GLU A 314 5.56 1.43 13.80
N ALA A 315 6.09 2.63 13.52
CA ALA A 315 7.50 2.91 13.58
C ALA A 315 7.84 3.83 14.75
N GLU A 316 6.89 4.23 15.61
CA GLU A 316 7.21 4.90 16.87
C GLU A 316 7.89 3.87 17.76
N GLY A 317 9.21 3.76 17.59
CA GLY A 317 10.06 2.67 18.05
C GLY A 317 9.84 1.40 17.24
N GLU A 318 10.50 1.29 16.08
CA GLU A 318 10.86 -0.01 15.51
C GLU A 318 11.33 -0.89 16.66
N ILE A 319 10.50 -1.88 16.97
CA ILE A 319 10.81 -2.80 18.04
C ILE A 319 11.76 -3.78 17.42
N GLU A 320 13.05 -3.57 17.64
CA GLU A 320 14.06 -4.56 17.34
C GLU A 320 13.60 -5.90 17.92
N PRO A 321 13.34 -6.91 17.06
CA PRO A 321 12.90 -8.21 17.55
C PRO A 321 13.98 -8.75 18.48
N THR A 322 13.55 -9.42 19.56
CA THR A 322 14.51 -10.09 20.42
C THR A 322 14.59 -11.56 20.03
N PRO A 323 15.75 -12.23 20.19
CA PRO A 323 15.87 -13.64 19.84
C PRO A 323 14.99 -14.58 20.66
N GLU A 324 14.58 -14.16 21.87
CA GLU A 324 13.95 -15.06 22.85
C GLU A 324 12.59 -14.59 23.37
N ASN A 325 12.23 -13.31 23.21
CA ASN A 325 11.00 -12.75 23.75
C ASN A 325 10.19 -12.04 22.68
N ASP A 326 8.88 -12.27 22.75
CA ASP A 326 7.88 -11.43 22.12
C ASP A 326 7.76 -10.10 22.90
N ILE A 327 7.29 -9.07 22.22
CA ILE A 327 7.09 -7.74 22.78
C ILE A 327 5.65 -7.30 22.50
N LEU A 328 4.89 -7.08 23.55
CA LEU A 328 3.57 -6.45 23.47
C LEU A 328 3.74 -4.94 23.51
N SER A 329 3.17 -4.22 22.56
CA SER A 329 3.01 -2.76 22.66
C SER A 329 1.62 -2.44 23.16
N LEU A 330 1.53 -1.88 24.36
CA LEU A 330 0.26 -1.56 25.00
C LEU A 330 -0.21 -0.16 24.61
N VAL A 331 -1.52 0.07 24.74
CA VAL A 331 -2.14 1.37 24.41
C VAL A 331 -1.63 2.52 25.28
N ASN A 332 -1.16 2.21 26.50
CA ASN A 332 -0.53 3.14 27.43
C ASN A 332 0.97 3.33 27.19
N GLN A 333 1.50 2.86 26.05
CA GLN A 333 2.90 2.96 25.62
C GLN A 333 3.89 2.01 26.31
N ASP A 334 3.44 1.22 27.28
CA ASP A 334 4.26 0.17 27.89
C ASP A 334 4.61 -0.93 26.89
N ARG A 335 5.82 -1.48 27.01
CA ARG A 335 6.33 -2.54 26.13
C ARG A 335 6.88 -3.74 26.90
N PRO A 336 6.04 -4.52 27.61
CA PRO A 336 6.52 -5.68 28.33
C PRO A 336 7.08 -6.74 27.37
N LYS A 337 8.22 -7.32 27.77
CA LYS A 337 8.87 -8.45 27.09
C LYS A 337 8.48 -9.76 27.78
N GLY A 338 8.23 -10.80 26.99
CA GLY A 338 7.81 -12.11 27.49
C GLY A 338 7.44 -13.04 26.34
N THR A 339 6.52 -13.95 26.57
CA THR A 339 6.04 -14.88 25.53
C THR A 339 4.53 -14.81 25.45
N VAL A 340 3.98 -14.55 24.27
CA VAL A 340 2.55 -14.75 24.05
C VAL A 340 2.28 -16.25 24.08
N VAL A 341 1.39 -16.76 24.91
CA VAL A 341 1.11 -18.21 24.98
C VAL A 341 -0.04 -18.55 24.03
N ALA A 342 -1.13 -17.81 24.16
CA ALA A 342 -2.30 -17.95 23.32
C ALA A 342 -3.05 -16.61 23.19
N ILE A 343 -3.87 -16.51 22.15
CA ILE A 343 -4.86 -15.44 21.96
C ILE A 343 -6.17 -16.12 21.59
N GLU A 344 -7.14 -16.07 22.50
CA GLU A 344 -8.47 -16.65 22.38
C GLU A 344 -9.45 -15.73 23.12
N ASP A 345 -10.71 -15.66 22.67
CA ASP A 345 -11.78 -14.90 23.31
C ASP A 345 -11.39 -13.44 23.66
N GLU A 346 -10.78 -12.73 22.69
CA GLU A 346 -10.29 -11.35 22.84
C GLU A 346 -9.29 -11.12 24.00
N SER A 347 -8.65 -12.20 24.48
CA SER A 347 -7.68 -12.17 25.57
C SER A 347 -6.35 -12.78 25.14
N ILE A 348 -5.26 -12.06 25.43
CA ILE A 348 -3.89 -12.51 25.22
C ILE A 348 -3.39 -13.11 26.54
N GLU A 349 -3.08 -14.40 26.53
CA GLU A 349 -2.30 -15.02 27.60
C GLU A 349 -0.82 -14.70 27.37
N PHE A 350 -0.19 -14.02 28.33
CA PHE A 350 1.18 -13.55 28.21
C PHE A 350 2.02 -13.97 29.42
N LEU A 351 3.11 -14.66 29.15
CA LEU A 351 4.05 -15.15 30.15
C LEU A 351 5.20 -14.15 30.33
N LEU A 352 5.15 -13.37 31.41
CA LEU A 352 6.20 -12.45 31.80
C LEU A 352 7.38 -13.22 32.41
N ARG A 353 8.60 -12.92 31.94
CA ARG A 353 9.87 -13.45 32.47
C ARG A 353 9.89 -14.98 32.59
N LYS A 354 9.14 -15.69 31.75
CA LYS A 354 8.99 -17.16 31.78
C LYS A 354 8.40 -17.73 33.09
N GLU A 355 7.81 -16.90 33.95
CA GLU A 355 7.38 -17.30 35.30
C GLU A 355 5.94 -16.90 35.62
N ARG A 356 5.46 -15.75 35.14
CA ARG A 356 4.16 -15.20 35.52
C ARG A 356 3.23 -15.06 34.32
N ALA A 357 2.20 -15.91 34.25
CA ALA A 357 1.13 -15.76 33.28
C ALA A 357 0.19 -14.63 33.69
N ILE A 358 -0.08 -13.71 32.76
CA ILE A 358 -1.10 -12.67 32.89
C ILE A 358 -2.05 -12.73 31.69
N ARG A 359 -3.29 -12.29 31.88
CA ARG A 359 -4.25 -12.10 30.79
C ARG A 359 -4.38 -10.62 30.47
N VAL A 360 -4.17 -10.27 29.20
CA VAL A 360 -4.25 -8.90 28.69
C VAL A 360 -5.35 -8.84 27.63
N PRO A 361 -6.41 -8.04 27.82
CA PRO A 361 -7.43 -7.86 26.78
C PRO A 361 -6.82 -7.32 25.48
N VAL A 362 -7.19 -7.88 24.34
CA VAL A 362 -6.69 -7.46 23.00
C VAL A 362 -6.86 -5.96 22.79
N LYS A 363 -7.99 -5.38 23.22
CA LYS A 363 -8.25 -3.92 23.14
C LYS A 363 -7.21 -3.02 23.83
N ARG A 364 -6.39 -3.57 24.73
CA ARG A 364 -5.30 -2.86 25.41
C ARG A 364 -3.95 -3.01 24.70
N VAL A 365 -3.89 -3.76 23.62
CA VAL A 365 -2.68 -4.05 22.85
C VAL A 365 -2.81 -3.37 21.49
N LYS A 366 -1.77 -2.63 21.09
CA LYS A 366 -1.63 -2.05 19.75
C LYS A 366 -0.98 -3.04 18.80
N GLN A 367 0.02 -3.76 19.28
CA GLN A 367 0.85 -4.62 18.45
C GLN A 367 1.50 -5.74 19.27
N ILE A 368 1.73 -6.88 18.64
CA ILE A 368 2.66 -7.92 19.09
C ILE A 368 3.81 -7.99 18.08
N GLN A 369 5.03 -7.79 18.55
CA GLN A 369 6.24 -8.14 17.81
C GLN A 369 6.69 -9.52 18.29
N PHE A 370 6.76 -10.50 17.38
CA PHE A 370 7.22 -11.84 17.74
C PHE A 370 8.75 -11.91 17.76
N ASN A 371 9.27 -12.82 18.57
CA ASN A 371 10.69 -13.11 18.60
C ASN A 371 11.17 -13.61 17.21
N SER A 372 12.39 -13.23 16.83
CA SER A 372 12.99 -13.60 15.54
C SER A 372 13.72 -14.95 15.57
N GLY A 373 13.81 -15.60 16.73
CA GLY A 373 14.75 -16.71 16.94
C GLY A 373 16.21 -16.25 16.86
N LYS A 374 17.15 -17.21 16.99
CA LYS A 374 18.61 -16.97 16.90
C LYS A 374 19.14 -17.02 15.47
N ASP A 375 18.41 -17.65 14.56
CA ASP A 375 18.74 -17.75 13.14
C ASP A 375 17.55 -17.20 12.35
N ILE A 376 17.72 -16.04 11.73
CA ILE A 376 16.83 -15.58 10.65
C ILE A 376 17.49 -16.08 9.36
N PRO A 377 17.12 -17.26 8.83
CA PRO A 377 17.65 -17.66 7.54
C PRO A 377 17.27 -16.59 6.52
N SER A 378 18.26 -16.11 5.77
CA SER A 378 18.00 -15.27 4.60
C SER A 378 17.00 -16.02 3.71
N PRO A 379 15.91 -15.39 3.27
CA PRO A 379 14.97 -16.05 2.39
C PRO A 379 15.76 -16.53 1.16
N PRO A 380 15.56 -17.79 0.74
CA PRO A 380 16.23 -18.31 -0.46
C PRO A 380 15.87 -17.41 -1.64
N LEU A 381 16.80 -17.31 -2.60
CA LEU A 381 16.59 -16.55 -3.83
C LEU A 381 15.32 -17.08 -4.50
N ALA A 382 14.32 -16.21 -4.68
CA ALA A 382 13.03 -16.58 -5.26
C ALA A 382 13.23 -17.12 -6.70
N GLU A 383 12.69 -18.30 -7.00
CA GLU A 383 12.72 -18.82 -8.37
C GLU A 383 11.72 -18.01 -9.24
N PRO A 384 11.83 -18.03 -10.59
CA PRO A 384 10.86 -17.36 -11.46
C PRO A 384 9.39 -17.77 -11.23
N LYS A 385 9.16 -18.98 -10.72
CA LYS A 385 7.83 -19.49 -10.34
C LYS A 385 7.30 -18.91 -9.02
N THR A 386 8.19 -18.38 -8.17
CA THR A 386 7.81 -17.73 -6.92
C THR A 386 7.29 -16.34 -7.24
N ILE A 387 5.99 -16.17 -7.08
CA ILE A 387 5.29 -14.92 -7.40
C ILE A 387 4.83 -14.22 -6.13
N ARG A 388 4.45 -12.94 -6.25
CA ARG A 388 3.75 -12.20 -5.20
C ARG A 388 2.42 -11.68 -5.75
N ALA A 389 1.31 -12.17 -5.19
CA ALA A 389 -0.02 -11.66 -5.50
C ALA A 389 -0.35 -10.49 -4.58
N HIS A 390 -0.85 -9.39 -5.15
CA HIS A 390 -1.37 -8.22 -4.45
C HIS A 390 -2.88 -8.24 -4.49
N PHE A 391 -3.53 -8.19 -3.33
CA PHE A 391 -4.97 -8.35 -3.21
C PHE A 391 -5.70 -7.01 -3.21
N ALA A 392 -6.96 -7.03 -3.64
CA ALA A 392 -7.81 -5.85 -3.56
C ALA A 392 -7.97 -5.39 -2.10
N GLY A 393 -7.76 -4.10 -1.88
CA GLY A 393 -7.75 -3.53 -0.53
C GLY A 393 -6.42 -3.69 0.18
N GLY A 394 -5.37 -4.02 -0.57
CA GLY A 394 -4.02 -4.12 -0.05
C GLY A 394 -3.70 -5.48 0.58
N GLY A 395 -2.45 -5.58 1.02
CA GLY A 395 -1.85 -6.85 1.39
C GLY A 395 -1.26 -7.57 0.17
N SER A 396 -0.30 -8.44 0.44
CA SER A 396 0.43 -9.21 -0.53
C SER A 396 0.85 -10.55 0.05
N LEU A 397 0.87 -11.59 -0.78
CA LEU A 397 1.26 -12.94 -0.39
C LEU A 397 2.15 -13.56 -1.46
N SER A 398 3.27 -14.13 -1.03
CA SER A 398 4.26 -14.80 -1.87
C SER A 398 4.15 -16.32 -1.79
N PHE A 399 4.19 -16.96 -2.96
CA PHE A 399 4.03 -18.41 -3.10
C PHE A 399 4.57 -18.90 -4.45
N ASP A 400 4.85 -20.20 -4.52
CA ASP A 400 5.17 -20.84 -5.78
C ASP A 400 3.89 -21.05 -6.58
N LEU A 401 3.85 -20.45 -7.77
CA LEU A 401 2.77 -20.63 -8.74
C LEU A 401 2.62 -22.11 -9.11
N ILE A 402 1.38 -22.60 -9.17
CA ILE A 402 1.05 -23.88 -9.81
C ILE A 402 0.38 -23.59 -11.15
N SER A 403 -0.78 -22.94 -11.10
CA SER A 403 -1.56 -22.56 -12.28
C SER A 403 -2.49 -21.39 -12.00
N LEU A 404 -2.87 -20.67 -13.04
CA LEU A 404 -4.09 -19.88 -13.14
C LEU A 404 -4.96 -20.58 -14.18
N ASP A 405 -6.02 -21.24 -13.71
CA ASP A 405 -7.03 -21.84 -14.58
C ASP A 405 -8.38 -21.17 -14.35
N GLN A 406 -9.05 -20.82 -15.45
CA GLN A 406 -10.32 -20.10 -15.43
C GLN A 406 -10.22 -18.79 -14.63
N ASP A 407 -10.68 -18.81 -13.38
CA ASP A 407 -10.72 -17.69 -12.44
C ASP A 407 -10.05 -18.03 -11.09
N GLN A 408 -9.22 -19.08 -11.03
CA GLN A 408 -8.54 -19.50 -9.81
C GLN A 408 -7.02 -19.52 -9.98
N LEU A 409 -6.32 -18.77 -9.13
CA LEU A 409 -4.86 -18.82 -9.01
C LEU A 409 -4.50 -19.82 -7.91
N HIS A 410 -3.86 -20.91 -8.30
CA HIS A 410 -3.40 -21.98 -7.41
C HIS A 410 -1.90 -21.87 -7.15
N GLY A 411 -1.50 -22.20 -5.93
CA GLY A 411 -0.11 -22.12 -5.53
C GLY A 411 0.22 -22.88 -4.26
N GLN A 412 1.51 -22.89 -3.95
CA GLN A 412 2.07 -23.48 -2.74
C GLN A 412 2.85 -22.40 -1.99
N SER A 413 2.34 -21.98 -0.82
CA SER A 413 3.08 -21.09 0.08
C SER A 413 3.91 -21.90 1.07
N SER A 414 5.13 -21.44 1.34
CA SER A 414 5.94 -21.93 2.46
C SER A 414 5.35 -21.58 3.83
N THR A 415 4.47 -20.57 3.87
CA THR A 415 3.85 -20.04 5.10
C THR A 415 2.47 -20.61 5.36
N PHE A 416 1.69 -20.87 4.30
CA PHE A 416 0.27 -21.27 4.40
C PHE A 416 -0.04 -22.64 3.80
N GLY A 417 0.92 -23.29 3.15
CA GLY A 417 0.68 -24.55 2.45
C GLY A 417 -0.01 -24.35 1.08
N PRO A 418 -0.74 -25.38 0.59
CA PRO A 418 -1.53 -25.28 -0.64
C PRO A 418 -2.64 -24.25 -0.53
N MET A 419 -2.88 -23.50 -1.59
CA MET A 419 -3.77 -22.35 -1.57
C MET A 419 -4.33 -22.04 -2.95
N SER A 420 -5.53 -21.46 -2.95
CA SER A 420 -6.26 -21.10 -4.16
C SER A 420 -7.03 -19.80 -3.93
N PHE A 421 -6.96 -18.88 -4.89
CA PHE A 421 -7.65 -17.59 -4.83
C PHE A 421 -8.40 -17.30 -6.10
N ARG A 422 -9.52 -16.59 -5.96
CA ARG A 422 -10.22 -16.02 -7.10
C ARG A 422 -9.35 -14.96 -7.78
N SER A 423 -9.24 -15.00 -9.11
CA SER A 423 -8.54 -14.00 -9.93
C SER A 423 -9.08 -12.58 -9.68
N ASP A 424 -10.40 -12.45 -9.48
CA ASP A 424 -11.07 -11.20 -9.14
C ASP A 424 -10.75 -10.63 -7.74
N SER A 425 -10.00 -11.39 -6.92
CA SER A 425 -9.49 -10.90 -5.65
C SER A 425 -8.09 -10.29 -5.75
N ILE A 426 -7.41 -10.51 -6.88
CA ILE A 426 -6.02 -10.14 -7.13
C ILE A 426 -6.01 -8.95 -8.08
N ARG A 427 -5.24 -7.92 -7.74
CA ARG A 427 -4.99 -6.73 -8.57
C ARG A 427 -3.81 -6.94 -9.50
N GLN A 428 -2.74 -7.51 -8.96
CA GLN A 428 -1.47 -7.64 -9.64
C GLN A 428 -0.75 -8.89 -9.16
N ILE A 429 -0.04 -9.53 -10.07
CA ILE A 429 0.95 -10.56 -9.79
C ILE A 429 2.32 -10.00 -10.15
N GLU A 430 3.25 -10.06 -9.22
CA GLU A 430 4.67 -9.76 -9.43
C GLU A 430 5.46 -11.05 -9.61
N PHE A 431 6.38 -11.02 -10.56
CA PHE A 431 7.30 -12.10 -10.91
C PHE A 431 8.73 -11.64 -10.66
N ASN A 432 9.67 -12.60 -10.61
CA ASN A 432 11.11 -12.32 -10.48
C ASN A 432 11.44 -11.39 -9.31
N LEU A 433 10.96 -11.75 -8.12
CA LEU A 433 11.00 -10.92 -6.90
C LEU A 433 12.43 -10.48 -6.51
N ASN A 434 13.47 -11.23 -6.90
CA ASN A 434 14.85 -10.82 -6.64
C ASN A 434 15.42 -9.85 -7.68
N HIS A 435 14.90 -9.80 -8.91
CA HIS A 435 15.43 -8.88 -9.94
C HIS A 435 15.11 -7.43 -9.58
N GLN A 436 13.96 -7.19 -8.95
CA GLN A 436 13.63 -5.90 -8.33
C GLN A 436 14.52 -5.61 -7.10
N ALA A 437 14.96 -6.64 -6.38
CA ALA A 437 15.91 -6.51 -5.27
C ALA A 437 17.37 -6.34 -5.72
N LEU A 438 17.79 -6.84 -6.89
CA LEU A 438 19.17 -6.70 -7.38
C LEU A 438 19.44 -5.31 -7.97
N GLN A 439 18.43 -4.66 -8.57
CA GLN A 439 18.50 -3.21 -8.83
C GLN A 439 18.65 -2.39 -7.53
N LYS A 440 18.25 -2.94 -6.36
CA LYS A 440 18.44 -2.34 -5.03
C LYS A 440 19.91 -2.34 -4.60
N ASP A 441 20.69 -3.36 -4.98
CA ASP A 441 22.06 -3.59 -4.54
C ASP A 441 23.11 -3.06 -5.54
N GLU A 442 22.91 -3.20 -6.85
CA GLU A 442 23.83 -2.63 -7.86
C GLU A 442 23.96 -1.09 -7.76
N ALA A 443 22.87 -0.42 -7.36
CA ALA A 443 22.88 1.02 -7.08
C ALA A 443 23.69 1.38 -5.82
N ALA A 444 23.77 0.48 -4.83
CA ALA A 444 24.56 0.66 -3.62
C ALA A 444 26.06 0.37 -3.87
N ASP A 445 26.38 -0.65 -4.67
CA ASP A 445 27.76 -1.02 -5.00
C ASP A 445 28.45 -0.05 -5.97
N ALA A 446 27.68 0.61 -6.84
CA ALA A 446 28.20 1.68 -7.70
C ALA A 446 28.73 2.88 -6.91
N ILE A 447 28.21 3.13 -5.70
CA ILE A 447 28.62 4.24 -4.82
C ILE A 447 29.97 3.93 -4.15
N TRP A 448 30.26 2.66 -3.84
CA TRP A 448 31.53 2.25 -3.22
C TRP A 448 32.70 2.18 -4.22
N ASN A 449 32.43 1.84 -5.48
CA ASN A 449 33.47 1.69 -6.49
C ASN A 449 33.98 3.01 -7.12
N LEU A 450 33.38 4.16 -6.77
CA LEU A 450 33.83 5.48 -7.22
C LEU A 450 34.84 6.15 -6.28
N GLN A 451 35.10 5.60 -5.08
CA GLN A 451 36.12 6.13 -4.15
C GLN A 451 37.49 5.42 -4.25
N SER A 452 37.67 4.49 -5.19
CA SER A 452 38.92 3.73 -5.33
C SER A 452 39.46 3.73 -6.74
N LYS A 453 39.64 4.92 -7.33
CA LYS A 453 40.69 5.14 -8.34
C LYS A 453 41.44 6.44 -8.02
N PRO A 454 42.75 6.37 -7.73
CA PRO A 454 43.56 7.54 -7.42
C PRO A 454 43.71 8.51 -8.60
#